data_AF-A0A932HF83-F1
#
_entry.id   AF-A0A932HF83-F1
#
_cell.length_a   1.000
_cell.length_b   1.000
_cell.length_c   1.000
_cell.angle_alpha   90.00
_cell.angle_beta   90.00
_cell.angle_gamma   90.00
#
_symmetry.space_group_name_H-M   'P 1'
#
loop_
_entity.id
_entity.type
_entity.pdbx_description
1 polymer ?
#
loop_
_entity_poly.entity_id
_entity_poly.type
_entity_poly.pdbx_seq_one_letter_code
_entity_poly.pdbx_strand_id
1 'polypeptide(L)'
;MSGAVVDTVGASPGIVIGALASELETLGLRVRAVSRAEGYLETAWFDPTTRRSVGPEHRRTGRVFRMRAYADSVPPARSELVIETVFRRHGRSGCSRTCGSGFPDEEGMDGDGGRWRGMEARTVTTIVVSPEADRAYCHGMLPRVSRTFALCIPLLPAGLEYATLVAYLVCRVADTIEDAVSLAPETKASLLNAWARALEDGGSDESLLGTTFPSPAGDDQRLVNDADVVLREFHRLRPSHRDAVRPWVREMCSGMAEFVRRPPGGIGTVEDLDRYTYYVAGTVGHLLTRLFRLHDPRPAAGRYERLEALATSFGRGLQLTNIIKDVADDRRRGFSFIPRQLCLLAGIRPEDLQDQRHRGEARRVLLTLIEKAKRHLTDALAYSTTLPRRLYGVRLFCLTSLFFAVRTLRLAERDAKLLDPHHKVKISRADVYRTLATTRLIAPSNALVRAYFRLLAGARWPAAAASVPA
;
A
#
# COMPACT_ATOMS: atom_id res chain seq x y z
N MET A 1 29.07 0.92 -8.57
CA MET A 1 28.22 1.40 -9.69
C MET A 1 26.79 1.18 -9.25
N SER A 2 25.95 2.22 -9.22
CA SER A 2 24.52 2.04 -8.94
C SER A 2 23.97 1.04 -9.96
N GLY A 3 23.35 -0.04 -9.49
CA GLY A 3 22.75 -1.03 -10.37
C GLY A 3 21.69 -0.35 -11.24
N ALA A 4 21.79 -0.52 -12.55
CA ALA A 4 20.74 -0.09 -13.46
C ALA A 4 19.48 -0.92 -13.18
N VAL A 5 18.34 -0.25 -13.00
CA VAL A 5 17.04 -0.90 -12.85
C VAL A 5 16.45 -1.00 -14.25
N VAL A 6 16.50 -2.19 -14.85
CA VAL A 6 15.80 -2.48 -16.10
C VAL A 6 14.43 -3.06 -15.72
N ASP A 7 13.36 -2.32 -16.03
CA ASP A 7 12.01 -2.81 -15.82
C ASP A 7 11.69 -3.92 -16.82
N THR A 8 11.36 -5.09 -16.28
CA THR A 8 11.10 -6.33 -17.03
C THR A 8 9.64 -6.75 -16.94
N VAL A 9 8.80 -5.99 -16.22
CA VAL A 9 7.41 -6.32 -15.94
C VAL A 9 6.51 -5.70 -17.01
N GLY A 10 5.64 -6.50 -17.64
CA GLY A 10 4.76 -6.04 -18.72
C GLY A 10 5.48 -5.63 -20.03
N ALA A 11 6.80 -5.49 -20.01
CA ALA A 11 7.62 -5.12 -21.15
C ALA A 11 7.89 -6.33 -22.06
N SER A 12 7.75 -6.14 -23.37
CA SER A 12 8.20 -7.13 -24.35
C SER A 12 9.73 -7.23 -24.37
N PRO A 13 10.31 -8.37 -24.77
CA PRO A 13 11.76 -8.54 -24.87
C PRO A 13 12.48 -7.40 -25.61
N GLY A 14 11.86 -6.91 -26.68
CA GLY A 14 12.40 -5.80 -27.48
C GLY A 14 12.44 -4.46 -26.74
N ILE A 15 11.49 -4.19 -25.84
CA ILE A 15 11.49 -2.99 -24.99
C ILE A 15 12.61 -3.10 -23.96
N VAL A 16 12.73 -4.24 -23.29
CA VAL A 16 13.78 -4.51 -22.29
C VAL A 16 15.17 -4.33 -22.88
N ILE A 17 15.40 -4.91 -24.06
CA ILE A 17 16.68 -4.79 -24.78
C ILE A 17 16.93 -3.38 -25.31
N GLY A 18 15.88 -2.68 -25.75
CA GLY A 18 15.98 -1.29 -26.17
C GLY A 18 16.42 -0.35 -25.03
N ALA A 19 15.84 -0.54 -23.84
CA ALA A 19 16.19 0.21 -22.64
C ALA A 19 17.62 -0.11 -22.19
N LEU A 20 17.99 -1.39 -22.14
CA LEU A 20 19.35 -1.82 -21.80
C LEU A 20 20.39 -1.26 -22.78
N ALA A 21 20.10 -1.23 -24.09
CA ALA A 21 20.99 -0.67 -25.09
C ALA A 21 21.29 0.81 -24.82
N SER A 22 20.24 1.61 -24.58
CA SER A 22 20.38 3.03 -24.28
C SER A 22 21.22 3.28 -23.04
N GLU A 23 21.05 2.46 -22.00
CA GLU A 23 21.79 2.62 -20.74
C GLU A 23 23.26 2.17 -20.86
N LEU A 24 23.55 1.15 -21.66
CA LEU A 24 24.94 0.76 -21.91
C LEU A 24 25.70 1.86 -22.66
N GLU A 25 25.03 2.57 -23.59
CA GLU A 25 25.62 3.70 -24.30
C GLU A 25 25.88 4.91 -23.39
N THR A 26 24.99 5.23 -22.44
CA THR A 26 25.24 6.29 -21.44
C THR A 26 26.43 5.97 -20.54
N LEU A 27 26.68 4.69 -20.27
CA LEU A 27 27.85 4.20 -19.54
C LEU A 27 29.13 4.14 -20.38
N GLY A 28 29.08 4.52 -21.67
CA GLY A 28 30.22 4.53 -22.58
C GLY A 28 30.56 3.17 -23.21
N LEU A 29 29.66 2.18 -23.09
CA LEU A 29 29.76 0.90 -23.77
C LEU A 29 29.06 0.99 -25.13
N ARG A 30 29.83 0.81 -26.20
CA ARG A 30 29.29 0.81 -27.56
C ARG A 30 28.56 -0.49 -27.83
N VAL A 31 27.28 -0.41 -28.15
CA VAL A 31 26.49 -1.55 -28.61
C VAL A 31 26.95 -1.94 -30.02
N ARG A 32 27.30 -3.21 -30.21
CA ARG A 32 27.78 -3.75 -31.49
C ARG A 32 26.64 -4.34 -32.31
N ALA A 33 25.72 -5.04 -31.66
CA ALA A 33 24.55 -5.65 -32.26
C ALA A 33 23.37 -5.52 -31.31
N VAL A 34 22.20 -5.19 -31.85
CA VAL A 34 20.94 -5.15 -31.11
C VAL A 34 19.82 -5.65 -32.02
N SER A 35 19.07 -6.63 -31.53
CA SER A 35 17.91 -7.21 -32.19
C SER A 35 16.73 -7.11 -31.23
N ARG A 36 15.88 -6.08 -31.42
CA ARG A 36 14.67 -5.93 -30.60
C ARG A 36 13.65 -7.02 -30.88
N ALA A 37 13.64 -7.56 -32.09
CA ALA A 37 12.74 -8.65 -32.48
C ALA A 37 13.09 -9.96 -31.77
N GLU A 38 14.39 -10.26 -31.62
CA GLU A 38 14.88 -11.50 -31.01
C GLU A 38 15.25 -11.33 -29.53
N GLY A 39 15.02 -10.16 -28.94
CA GLY A 39 15.38 -9.90 -27.55
C GLY A 39 16.88 -10.01 -27.28
N TYR A 40 17.74 -9.62 -28.23
CA TYR A 40 19.18 -9.81 -28.12
C TYR A 40 20.00 -8.52 -28.21
N LEU A 41 21.08 -8.44 -27.43
CA LEU A 41 22.09 -7.39 -27.53
C LEU A 41 23.51 -7.92 -27.29
N GLU A 42 24.49 -7.38 -28.01
CA GLU A 42 25.92 -7.60 -27.78
C GLU A 42 26.68 -6.27 -27.81
N THR A 43 27.55 -6.04 -26.83
CA THR A 43 28.46 -4.88 -26.82
C THR A 43 29.74 -5.14 -27.60
N ALA A 44 30.42 -4.07 -28.02
CA ALA A 44 31.83 -4.15 -28.35
C ALA A 44 32.66 -4.58 -27.11
N TRP A 45 33.91 -4.98 -27.34
CA TRP A 45 34.83 -5.21 -26.24
C TRP A 45 35.09 -3.89 -25.50
N PHE A 46 35.17 -3.94 -24.18
CA PHE A 46 35.43 -2.80 -23.33
C PHE A 46 36.71 -3.04 -22.54
N ASP A 47 37.59 -2.05 -22.55
CA ASP A 47 38.79 -2.04 -21.72
C ASP A 47 38.50 -1.22 -20.45
N PRO A 48 38.43 -1.86 -19.26
CA PRO A 48 38.15 -1.18 -18.00
C PRO A 48 39.26 -0.21 -17.58
N THR A 49 40.47 -0.35 -18.13
CA THR A 49 41.62 0.51 -17.82
C THR A 49 41.48 1.86 -18.53
N THR A 50 41.15 1.82 -19.82
CA THR A 50 40.99 3.02 -20.65
C THR A 50 39.56 3.55 -20.66
N ARG A 51 38.61 2.79 -20.09
CA ARG A 51 37.17 3.07 -20.05
C ARG A 51 36.58 3.34 -21.43
N ARG A 52 37.07 2.61 -22.43
CA ARG A 52 36.64 2.78 -23.83
C ARG A 52 36.25 1.45 -24.43
N SER A 53 35.28 1.53 -25.32
CA SER A 53 34.95 0.45 -26.22
C SER A 53 36.02 0.32 -27.30
N VAL A 54 36.55 -0.87 -27.46
CA VAL A 54 37.68 -1.19 -28.33
C VAL A 54 37.30 -2.20 -29.41
N GLY A 55 38.02 -2.21 -30.53
CA GLY A 55 37.83 -3.16 -31.61
C GLY A 55 38.54 -4.50 -31.37
N PRO A 56 38.36 -5.47 -32.29
CA PRO A 56 38.97 -6.80 -32.21
C PRO A 56 40.52 -6.79 -32.11
N GLU A 57 41.16 -5.74 -32.61
CA GLU A 57 42.61 -5.55 -32.60
C GLU A 57 43.20 -5.35 -31.19
N HIS A 58 42.42 -4.79 -30.26
CA HIS A 58 42.80 -4.60 -28.86
C HIS A 58 42.66 -5.87 -28.01
N ARG A 59 42.19 -6.98 -28.60
CA ARG A 59 42.15 -8.31 -27.95
C ARG A 59 43.52 -8.83 -27.54
N ARG A 60 44.61 -8.26 -28.08
CA ARG A 60 45.99 -8.73 -27.90
C ARG A 60 46.78 -7.99 -26.81
N THR A 61 46.22 -6.96 -26.18
CA THR A 61 47.04 -6.00 -25.40
C THR A 61 46.57 -5.71 -23.98
N GLY A 62 45.38 -6.18 -23.54
CA GLY A 62 44.83 -5.84 -22.22
C GLY A 62 43.82 -6.83 -21.63
N ARG A 63 43.30 -6.51 -20.44
CA ARG A 63 42.09 -7.15 -19.88
C ARG A 63 40.90 -6.48 -20.54
N VAL A 64 40.05 -7.24 -21.20
CA VAL A 64 38.84 -6.71 -21.85
C VAL A 64 37.65 -7.57 -21.49
N PHE A 65 36.46 -6.99 -21.49
CA PHE A 65 35.21 -7.75 -21.36
C PHE A 65 34.22 -7.34 -22.43
N ARG A 66 33.25 -8.20 -22.71
CA ARG A 66 32.05 -7.86 -23.49
C ARG A 66 30.82 -8.40 -22.78
N MET A 67 29.68 -7.77 -23.05
CA MET A 67 28.40 -8.19 -22.52
C MET A 67 27.51 -8.69 -23.67
N ARG A 68 26.80 -9.78 -23.41
CA ARG A 68 25.68 -10.27 -24.21
C ARG A 68 24.46 -10.30 -23.33
N ALA A 69 23.33 -9.85 -23.86
CA ALA A 69 22.07 -9.84 -23.14
C ALA A 69 20.99 -10.51 -23.97
N TYR A 70 20.19 -11.34 -23.30
CA TYR A 70 19.06 -12.06 -23.87
C TYR A 70 17.84 -11.75 -23.01
N ALA A 71 16.78 -11.27 -23.62
CA ALA A 71 15.48 -11.09 -22.98
C ALA A 71 14.50 -12.09 -23.59
N ASP A 72 13.84 -12.89 -22.75
CA ASP A 72 12.84 -13.86 -23.19
C ASP A 72 11.51 -13.63 -22.50
N SER A 73 10.41 -13.81 -23.24
CA SER A 73 9.07 -13.66 -22.66
C SER A 73 8.77 -14.83 -21.72
N VAL A 74 8.49 -14.53 -20.46
CA VAL A 74 8.10 -15.53 -19.46
C VAL A 74 6.67 -15.24 -18.97
N PRO A 75 5.77 -16.23 -18.94
CA PRO A 75 4.42 -16.04 -18.42
C PRO A 75 4.36 -15.76 -16.90
N PRO A 76 3.34 -15.04 -16.40
CA PRO A 76 2.44 -14.17 -17.16
C PRO A 76 3.06 -12.78 -17.35
N ALA A 77 3.28 -12.38 -18.60
CA ALA A 77 3.62 -11.02 -19.05
C ALA A 77 4.89 -10.37 -18.42
N ARG A 78 6.01 -11.09 -18.37
CA ARG A 78 7.32 -10.52 -18.00
C ARG A 78 8.38 -10.92 -19.03
N SER A 79 9.50 -10.21 -19.05
CA SER A 79 10.68 -10.61 -19.83
C SER A 79 11.83 -10.95 -18.90
N GLU A 80 12.32 -12.18 -18.92
CA GLU A 80 13.51 -12.57 -18.16
C GLU A 80 14.76 -12.08 -18.88
N LEU A 81 15.61 -11.31 -18.19
CA LEU A 81 16.84 -10.76 -18.76
C LEU A 81 18.05 -11.53 -18.23
N VAL A 82 18.76 -12.18 -19.15
CA VAL A 82 20.02 -12.89 -18.89
C VAL A 82 21.17 -12.07 -19.46
N ILE A 83 22.14 -11.72 -18.62
CA ILE A 83 23.36 -11.01 -19.04
C ILE A 83 24.56 -11.94 -18.87
N GLU A 84 25.20 -12.28 -19.99
CA GLU A 84 26.48 -12.98 -20.03
C GLU A 84 27.61 -11.96 -20.19
N THR A 85 28.51 -11.90 -19.20
CA THR A 85 29.76 -11.15 -19.32
C THR A 85 30.91 -12.09 -19.60
N VAL A 86 31.62 -11.86 -20.70
CA VAL A 86 32.80 -12.64 -21.09
C VAL A 86 34.05 -11.81 -20.84
N PHE A 87 34.90 -12.25 -19.91
CA PHE A 87 36.19 -11.63 -19.62
C PHE A 87 37.32 -12.35 -20.35
N ARG A 88 38.26 -11.58 -20.91
CA ARG A 88 39.52 -12.10 -21.46
C ARG A 88 40.71 -11.36 -20.87
N ARG A 89 41.73 -12.14 -20.48
CA ARG A 89 43.02 -11.62 -20.01
C ARG A 89 44.14 -12.26 -20.82
N HIS A 90 45.04 -11.44 -21.35
CA HIS A 90 46.32 -11.94 -21.86
C HIS A 90 47.29 -12.17 -20.69
N GLY A 91 47.74 -13.41 -20.51
CA GLY A 91 48.89 -13.72 -19.65
C GLY A 91 50.18 -13.51 -20.42
N ARG A 92 51.11 -12.70 -19.90
CA ARG A 92 52.52 -12.82 -20.29
C ARG A 92 53.02 -14.14 -19.70
N SER A 93 53.56 -15.02 -20.53
CA SER A 93 54.30 -16.20 -20.10
C SER A 93 55.48 -15.74 -19.24
N GLY A 94 55.42 -16.01 -17.93
CA GLY A 94 56.49 -15.69 -17.00
C GLY A 94 56.11 -15.95 -15.56
N CYS A 95 56.67 -17.05 -15.03
CA CYS A 95 56.85 -17.36 -13.62
C CYS A 95 55.80 -18.26 -12.92
N SER A 96 56.38 -19.21 -12.18
CA SER A 96 55.82 -20.39 -11.54
C SER A 96 55.27 -20.14 -10.14
N ARG A 97 54.39 -21.05 -9.72
CA ARG A 97 54.03 -21.48 -8.34
C ARG A 97 52.85 -20.80 -7.62
N THR A 98 51.95 -21.72 -7.22
CA THR A 98 51.16 -21.83 -5.98
C THR A 98 50.03 -20.84 -5.71
N CYS A 99 48.80 -21.41 -5.72
CA CYS A 99 47.61 -21.23 -4.87
C CYS A 99 46.41 -21.49 -5.80
N GLY A 100 45.66 -22.59 -5.76
CA GLY A 100 45.01 -23.27 -4.64
C GLY A 100 43.49 -23.24 -4.91
N SER A 101 42.90 -24.40 -5.24
CA SER A 101 41.45 -24.75 -5.37
C SER A 101 40.56 -23.84 -6.24
N GLY A 102 39.82 -24.27 -7.27
CA GLY A 102 39.36 -25.58 -7.73
C GLY A 102 37.95 -25.37 -8.28
N PHE A 103 37.74 -25.49 -9.59
CA PHE A 103 36.43 -25.58 -10.26
C PHE A 103 36.59 -26.36 -11.58
N PRO A 104 35.62 -27.21 -11.97
CA PRO A 104 35.82 -28.22 -12.99
C PRO A 104 35.69 -27.65 -14.41
N ASP A 105 36.56 -28.13 -15.30
CA ASP A 105 36.53 -27.89 -16.73
C ASP A 105 35.38 -28.69 -17.36
N GLU A 106 34.47 -28.02 -18.08
CA GLU A 106 33.56 -28.68 -19.04
C GLU A 106 34.01 -28.34 -20.47
N GLU A 107 34.41 -29.38 -21.19
CA GLU A 107 34.82 -29.35 -22.60
C GLU A 107 33.61 -29.28 -23.53
N GLY A 108 33.70 -28.43 -24.55
CA GLY A 108 32.81 -28.41 -25.72
C GLY A 108 33.60 -28.04 -26.97
N MET A 109 33.71 -29.00 -27.90
CA MET A 109 34.36 -28.90 -29.21
C MET A 109 33.63 -27.93 -30.15
N ASP A 110 34.39 -27.12 -30.90
CA ASP A 110 34.31 -27.10 -32.37
C ASP A 110 35.47 -26.29 -33.02
N GLY A 111 36.10 -26.89 -34.03
CA GLY A 111 36.49 -26.25 -35.29
C GLY A 111 37.63 -25.23 -35.34
N ASP A 112 38.84 -25.74 -35.57
CA ASP A 112 39.95 -25.15 -36.35
C ASP A 112 40.91 -24.09 -35.71
N GLY A 113 42.19 -24.47 -35.67
CA GLY A 113 43.34 -23.57 -35.82
C GLY A 113 43.72 -22.58 -34.71
N GLY A 114 44.20 -23.06 -33.54
CA GLY A 114 45.08 -22.28 -32.67
C GLY A 114 44.90 -22.51 -31.17
N ARG A 115 45.85 -23.19 -30.52
CA ARG A 115 45.83 -23.47 -29.08
C ARG A 115 46.17 -22.20 -28.28
N TRP A 116 45.16 -21.42 -27.91
CA TRP A 116 45.29 -20.25 -27.05
C TRP A 116 45.01 -20.62 -25.59
N ARG A 117 46.02 -20.60 -24.71
CA ARG A 117 45.82 -20.67 -23.24
C ARG A 117 45.48 -19.28 -22.70
N GLY A 118 44.23 -18.85 -22.87
CA GLY A 118 43.68 -17.65 -22.23
C GLY A 118 42.56 -18.07 -21.28
N MET A 119 42.59 -17.57 -20.04
CA MET A 119 41.52 -17.79 -19.07
C MET A 119 40.28 -16.99 -19.53
N GLU A 120 39.25 -17.66 -20.03
CA GLU A 120 37.92 -17.08 -20.24
C GLU A 120 37.10 -17.29 -18.98
N ALA A 121 36.71 -16.20 -18.31
CA ALA A 121 35.73 -16.27 -17.23
C ALA A 121 34.40 -15.79 -17.78
N ARG A 122 33.37 -16.62 -17.67
CA ARG A 122 31.98 -16.28 -18.01
C ARG A 122 31.22 -16.07 -16.71
N THR A 123 30.49 -14.96 -16.63
CA THR A 123 29.57 -14.72 -15.52
C THR A 123 28.19 -14.46 -16.11
N VAL A 124 27.23 -15.30 -15.74
CA VAL A 124 25.83 -15.18 -16.15
C VAL A 124 25.06 -14.61 -14.96
N THR A 125 24.42 -13.46 -15.15
CA THR A 125 23.52 -12.85 -14.16
C THR A 125 22.11 -12.83 -14.74
N THR A 126 21.18 -13.49 -14.06
CA THR A 126 19.76 -13.46 -14.42
C THR A 126 19.03 -12.45 -13.54
N ILE A 127 18.42 -11.44 -14.14
CA ILE A 127 17.65 -10.41 -13.43
C ILE A 127 16.17 -10.80 -13.54
N VAL A 128 15.63 -11.34 -12.45
CA VAL A 128 14.20 -11.61 -12.28
C VAL A 128 13.67 -10.63 -11.25
N VAL A 129 12.71 -9.76 -11.62
CA VAL A 129 11.87 -9.10 -10.61
C VAL A 129 10.98 -10.19 -10.03
N SER A 130 11.37 -10.72 -8.87
CA SER A 130 10.70 -11.85 -8.25
C SER A 130 9.35 -11.43 -7.63
N PRO A 131 8.35 -12.31 -7.55
CA PRO A 131 7.14 -12.09 -6.72
C PRO A 131 7.46 -11.73 -5.25
N GLU A 132 8.65 -12.06 -4.78
CA GLU A 132 9.11 -11.71 -3.43
C GLU A 132 9.44 -10.22 -3.31
N ALA A 133 9.85 -9.55 -4.39
CA ALA A 133 10.17 -8.12 -4.40
C ALA A 133 8.91 -7.26 -4.26
N ASP A 134 7.86 -7.51 -5.06
CA ASP A 134 6.58 -6.78 -4.96
C ASP A 134 5.91 -7.00 -3.59
N ARG A 135 5.94 -8.25 -3.12
CA ARG A 135 5.46 -8.61 -1.78
C ARG A 135 6.26 -7.92 -0.67
N ALA A 136 7.59 -7.92 -0.75
CA ALA A 136 8.45 -7.23 0.20
C ALA A 136 8.21 -5.71 0.18
N TYR A 137 8.00 -5.13 -1.00
CA TYR A 137 7.60 -3.73 -1.16
C TYR A 137 6.29 -3.46 -0.40
N CYS A 138 5.24 -4.25 -0.62
CA CYS A 138 3.95 -4.06 0.05
C CYS A 138 4.10 -4.13 1.57
N HIS A 139 4.82 -5.14 2.10
CA HIS A 139 5.11 -5.25 3.52
C HIS A 139 5.91 -4.06 4.07
N GLY A 140 6.92 -3.59 3.33
CA GLY A 140 7.74 -2.44 3.70
C GLY A 140 7.01 -1.10 3.60
N MET A 141 6.02 -0.99 2.72
CA MET A 141 5.26 0.24 2.51
C MET A 141 4.19 0.45 3.58
N LEU A 142 3.51 -0.62 4.03
CA LEU A 142 2.46 -0.53 5.06
C LEU A 142 2.84 0.34 6.29
N PRO A 143 3.98 0.15 6.98
CA PRO A 143 4.35 0.98 8.14
C PRO A 143 4.69 2.44 7.78
N ARG A 144 4.99 2.73 6.52
CA ARG A 144 5.31 4.08 6.03
C ARG A 144 4.05 4.90 5.78
N VAL A 145 3.01 4.27 5.25
CA VAL A 145 1.71 4.91 4.95
C VAL A 145 0.63 4.64 6.02
N SER A 146 0.97 3.92 7.09
CA SER A 146 0.04 3.67 8.19
C SER A 146 0.74 3.41 9.52
N ARG A 147 0.37 4.18 10.55
CA ARG A 147 0.81 3.88 11.93
C ARG A 147 -0.08 2.85 12.61
N THR A 148 -1.40 3.01 12.48
CA THR A 148 -2.37 2.17 13.20
C THR A 148 -2.52 0.80 12.52
N PHE A 149 -2.74 0.77 11.21
CA PHE A 149 -2.94 -0.51 10.53
C PHE A 149 -1.65 -1.34 10.47
N ALA A 150 -0.47 -0.72 10.47
CA ALA A 150 0.79 -1.45 10.61
C ALA A 150 0.95 -2.18 11.96
N LEU A 151 0.20 -1.79 12.99
CA LEU A 151 0.15 -2.51 14.27
C LEU A 151 -0.98 -3.56 14.30
N CYS A 152 -2.08 -3.30 13.59
CA CYS A 152 -3.26 -4.17 13.63
C CYS A 152 -3.18 -5.31 12.61
N ILE A 153 -2.82 -5.05 11.35
CA ILE A 153 -2.80 -6.03 10.26
C ILE A 153 -1.92 -7.25 10.60
N PRO A 154 -0.70 -7.09 11.16
CA PRO A 154 0.13 -8.24 11.56
C PRO A 154 -0.46 -9.14 12.66
N LEU A 155 -1.55 -8.73 13.32
CA LEU A 155 -2.26 -9.55 14.30
C LEU A 155 -3.17 -10.59 13.62
N LEU A 156 -3.43 -10.44 12.32
CA LEU A 156 -4.22 -11.39 11.54
C LEU A 156 -3.41 -12.68 11.24
N PRO A 157 -4.09 -13.81 11.00
CA PRO A 157 -3.43 -15.03 10.52
C PRO A 157 -2.81 -14.83 9.13
N ALA A 158 -1.64 -15.41 8.87
CA ALA A 158 -0.78 -15.14 7.69
C ALA A 158 -1.52 -14.99 6.34
N GLY A 159 -2.42 -15.92 5.98
CA GLY A 159 -3.14 -15.83 4.71
C GLY A 159 -4.15 -14.67 4.62
N LEU A 160 -4.80 -14.35 5.74
CA LEU A 160 -5.72 -13.22 5.85
C LEU A 160 -4.98 -11.89 6.03
N GLU A 161 -3.86 -11.92 6.76
CA GLU A 161 -2.97 -10.78 6.98
C GLU A 161 -2.51 -10.20 5.65
N TYR A 162 -1.94 -11.03 4.79
CA TYR A 162 -1.43 -10.55 3.51
C TYR A 162 -2.52 -9.99 2.59
N ALA A 163 -3.65 -10.68 2.47
CA ALA A 163 -4.78 -10.19 1.67
C ALA A 163 -5.33 -8.85 2.21
N THR A 164 -5.37 -8.70 3.53
CA THR A 164 -5.81 -7.45 4.19
C THR A 164 -4.78 -6.33 3.99
N LEU A 165 -3.48 -6.66 4.01
CA LEU A 165 -2.41 -5.71 3.72
C LEU A 165 -2.53 -5.15 2.31
N VAL A 166 -2.65 -6.02 1.31
CA VAL A 166 -2.81 -5.61 -0.10
C VAL A 166 -4.10 -4.80 -0.27
N ALA A 167 -5.22 -5.24 0.30
CA ALA A 167 -6.47 -4.50 0.26
C ALA A 167 -6.36 -3.11 0.93
N TYR A 168 -5.60 -2.98 2.02
CA TYR A 168 -5.32 -1.70 2.66
C TYR A 168 -4.54 -0.76 1.72
N LEU A 169 -3.48 -1.25 1.08
CA LEU A 169 -2.69 -0.44 0.15
C LEU A 169 -3.54 0.00 -1.06
N VAL A 170 -4.39 -0.88 -1.58
CA VAL A 170 -5.36 -0.55 -2.65
C VAL A 170 -6.29 0.59 -2.23
N CYS A 171 -6.82 0.56 -1.01
CA CYS A 171 -7.65 1.66 -0.48
C CYS A 171 -6.82 2.93 -0.24
N ARG A 172 -5.58 2.81 0.22
CA ARG A 172 -4.68 3.93 0.50
C ARG A 172 -4.28 4.70 -0.77
N VAL A 173 -4.15 4.01 -1.91
CA VAL A 173 -3.96 4.66 -3.21
C VAL A 173 -5.15 5.58 -3.52
N ALA A 174 -6.38 5.08 -3.39
CA ALA A 174 -7.60 5.88 -3.61
C ALA A 174 -7.70 7.09 -2.65
N ASP A 175 -7.46 6.85 -1.36
CA ASP A 175 -7.44 7.89 -0.30
C ASP A 175 -6.43 9.00 -0.63
N THR A 176 -5.23 8.64 -1.09
CA THR A 176 -4.18 9.61 -1.45
C THR A 176 -4.56 10.44 -2.67
N ILE A 177 -5.23 9.83 -3.67
CA ILE A 177 -5.74 10.56 -4.84
C ILE A 177 -6.84 11.55 -4.42
N GLU A 178 -7.77 11.14 -3.56
CA GLU A 178 -8.82 12.01 -3.02
C GLU A 178 -8.23 13.22 -2.28
N ASP A 179 -7.27 12.97 -1.38
CA ASP A 179 -6.66 13.98 -0.50
C ASP A 179 -5.68 14.92 -1.22
N ALA A 180 -5.26 14.60 -2.45
CA ALA A 180 -4.23 15.35 -3.17
C ALA A 180 -4.65 16.79 -3.51
N VAL A 181 -4.23 17.78 -2.72
CA VAL A 181 -4.55 19.20 -2.96
C VAL A 181 -3.99 19.72 -4.29
N SER A 182 -2.91 19.11 -4.80
CA SER A 182 -2.26 19.48 -6.06
C SER A 182 -3.03 19.05 -7.32
N LEU A 183 -4.06 18.21 -7.20
CA LEU A 183 -4.82 17.68 -8.34
C LEU A 183 -6.17 18.39 -8.46
N ALA A 184 -6.56 18.72 -9.70
CA ALA A 184 -7.88 19.25 -9.99
C ALA A 184 -8.99 18.20 -9.72
N PRO A 185 -10.20 18.61 -9.31
CA PRO A 185 -11.32 17.71 -9.03
C PRO A 185 -11.60 16.66 -10.13
N GLU A 186 -11.62 17.09 -11.39
CA GLU A 186 -11.88 16.24 -12.54
C GLU A 186 -10.77 15.22 -12.77
N THR A 187 -9.51 15.62 -12.53
CA THR A 187 -8.35 14.74 -12.57
C THR A 187 -8.46 13.68 -11.48
N LYS A 188 -8.78 14.07 -10.24
CA LYS A 188 -8.99 13.11 -9.13
C LYS A 188 -10.07 12.09 -9.49
N ALA A 189 -11.22 12.56 -9.93
CA ALA A 189 -12.33 11.68 -10.30
C ALA A 189 -11.95 10.73 -11.45
N SER A 190 -11.19 11.20 -12.44
CA SER A 190 -10.71 10.37 -13.55
C SER A 190 -9.73 9.29 -13.06
N LEU A 191 -8.77 9.66 -12.21
CA LEU A 191 -7.80 8.73 -11.62
C LEU A 191 -8.49 7.69 -10.71
N LEU A 192 -9.45 8.09 -9.89
CA LEU A 192 -10.24 7.18 -9.04
C LEU A 192 -11.02 6.15 -9.89
N ASN A 193 -11.66 6.61 -10.97
CA ASN A 193 -12.38 5.72 -11.88
C ASN A 193 -11.44 4.80 -12.67
N ALA A 194 -10.25 5.29 -13.02
CA ALA A 194 -9.25 4.48 -13.70
C ALA A 194 -8.64 3.43 -12.75
N TRP A 195 -8.36 3.80 -11.50
CA TRP A 195 -7.94 2.89 -10.44
C TRP A 195 -8.96 1.78 -10.17
N ALA A 196 -10.24 2.14 -10.05
CA ALA A 196 -11.32 1.16 -9.88
C ALA A 196 -11.41 0.17 -11.06
N ARG A 197 -11.21 0.64 -12.29
CA ARG A 197 -11.19 -0.20 -13.50
C ARG A 197 -9.97 -1.12 -13.55
N ALA A 198 -8.81 -0.65 -13.12
CA ALA A 198 -7.58 -1.45 -13.11
C ALA A 198 -7.69 -2.69 -12.20
N LEU A 199 -8.54 -2.63 -11.16
CA LEU A 199 -8.79 -3.75 -10.24
C LEU A 199 -9.71 -4.84 -10.81
N GLU A 200 -10.40 -4.60 -11.93
CA GLU A 200 -11.24 -5.60 -12.59
C GLU A 200 -10.40 -6.74 -13.19
N ASP A 201 -10.97 -7.94 -13.31
CA ASP A 201 -10.28 -9.05 -13.99
C ASP A 201 -10.05 -8.66 -15.45
N GLY A 202 -8.78 -8.60 -15.88
CA GLY A 202 -8.39 -8.11 -17.21
C GLY A 202 -8.15 -6.60 -17.31
N GLY A 203 -8.21 -5.85 -16.21
CA GLY A 203 -7.72 -4.46 -16.18
C GLY A 203 -6.20 -4.41 -16.38
N SER A 204 -5.74 -3.73 -17.43
CA SER A 204 -4.36 -3.84 -17.93
C SER A 204 -3.56 -2.53 -17.97
N ASP A 205 -3.79 -1.62 -17.02
CA ASP A 205 -3.09 -0.33 -17.00
C ASP A 205 -2.26 -0.18 -15.73
N GLU A 206 -1.16 -0.95 -15.66
CA GLU A 206 -0.26 -0.97 -14.50
C GLU A 206 0.44 0.40 -14.31
N SER A 207 0.81 1.08 -15.40
CA SER A 207 1.53 2.37 -15.34
C SER A 207 0.62 3.60 -15.23
N LEU A 208 -0.70 3.41 -15.18
CA LEU A 208 -1.75 4.44 -15.17
C LEU A 208 -1.45 5.61 -14.22
N LEU A 209 -0.92 5.32 -13.03
CA LEU A 209 -0.72 6.28 -11.96
C LEU A 209 0.75 6.70 -11.78
N GLY A 210 1.69 6.12 -12.54
CA GLY A 210 3.13 6.25 -12.32
C GLY A 210 3.70 7.67 -12.38
N THR A 211 3.02 8.56 -13.07
CA THR A 211 3.42 9.97 -13.26
C THR A 211 2.48 10.96 -12.57
N THR A 212 1.55 10.48 -11.73
CA THR A 212 0.55 11.31 -11.04
C THR A 212 1.21 12.41 -10.21
N PHE A 213 2.31 12.07 -9.53
CA PHE A 213 3.09 13.01 -8.72
C PHE A 213 4.53 13.06 -9.23
N PRO A 214 4.90 14.04 -10.09
CA PRO A 214 6.26 14.16 -10.62
C PRO A 214 7.34 14.34 -9.54
N SER A 215 6.98 14.94 -8.40
CA SER A 215 7.84 15.09 -7.23
C SER A 215 7.05 14.72 -5.96
N PRO A 216 7.04 13.42 -5.58
CA PRO A 216 6.28 12.94 -4.43
C PRO A 216 6.75 13.55 -3.11
N ALA A 217 5.86 14.27 -2.42
CA ALA A 217 6.14 14.92 -1.15
C ALA A 217 6.32 13.95 0.03
N GLY A 218 5.91 12.68 -0.12
CA GLY A 218 5.92 11.69 0.95
C GLY A 218 5.65 10.27 0.46
N ASP A 219 5.58 9.33 1.40
CA ASP A 219 5.38 7.91 1.11
C ASP A 219 4.00 7.61 0.51
N ASP A 220 2.96 8.36 0.89
CA ASP A 220 1.63 8.20 0.32
C ASP A 220 1.61 8.50 -1.19
N GLN A 221 2.23 9.60 -1.63
CA GLN A 221 2.32 9.94 -3.06
C GLN A 221 3.25 9.00 -3.83
N ARG A 222 4.32 8.50 -3.19
CA ARG A 222 5.16 7.44 -3.79
C ARG A 222 4.36 6.17 -4.02
N LEU A 223 3.54 5.76 -3.06
CA LEU A 223 2.66 4.60 -3.19
C LEU A 223 1.68 4.75 -4.38
N VAL A 224 1.20 5.96 -4.67
CA VAL A 224 0.35 6.18 -5.86
C VAL A 224 1.15 6.02 -7.15
N ASN A 225 2.38 6.53 -7.22
CA ASN A 225 3.22 6.34 -8.40
C ASN A 225 3.63 4.86 -8.57
N ASP A 226 3.86 4.14 -7.47
CA ASP A 226 4.21 2.71 -7.47
C ASP A 226 2.95 1.81 -7.38
N ALA A 227 1.77 2.31 -7.78
CA ALA A 227 0.52 1.58 -7.65
C ALA A 227 0.48 0.31 -8.50
N ASP A 228 1.31 0.22 -9.54
CA ASP A 228 1.55 -0.97 -10.36
C ASP A 228 1.97 -2.17 -9.50
N VAL A 229 2.88 -1.95 -8.54
CA VAL A 229 3.38 -2.99 -7.62
C VAL A 229 2.24 -3.56 -6.78
N VAL A 230 1.40 -2.68 -6.24
CA VAL A 230 0.23 -3.05 -5.43
C VAL A 230 -0.82 -3.76 -6.28
N LEU A 231 -1.02 -3.30 -7.51
CA LEU A 231 -1.99 -3.86 -8.44
C LEU A 231 -1.61 -5.28 -8.85
N ARG A 232 -0.33 -5.55 -9.13
CA ARG A 232 0.16 -6.90 -9.40
C ARG A 232 -0.06 -7.84 -8.22
N GLU A 233 0.22 -7.40 -7.00
CA GLU A 233 -0.05 -8.20 -5.80
C GLU A 233 -1.55 -8.43 -5.58
N PHE A 234 -2.38 -7.43 -5.86
CA PHE A 234 -3.83 -7.59 -5.82
C PHE A 234 -4.32 -8.66 -6.80
N HIS A 235 -3.83 -8.64 -8.05
CA HIS A 235 -4.18 -9.64 -9.07
C HIS A 235 -3.63 -11.03 -8.76
N ARG A 236 -2.54 -11.14 -8.00
CA ARG A 236 -2.00 -12.41 -7.48
C ARG A 236 -2.82 -13.02 -6.34
N LEU A 237 -3.66 -12.23 -5.65
CA LEU A 237 -4.58 -12.78 -4.64
C LEU A 237 -5.53 -13.81 -5.27
N ARG A 238 -6.02 -14.76 -4.47
CA ARG A 238 -7.03 -15.73 -4.94
C ARG A 238 -8.27 -14.99 -5.47
N PRO A 239 -8.95 -15.50 -6.51
CA PRO A 239 -10.15 -14.87 -7.06
C PRO A 239 -11.18 -14.49 -5.99
N SER A 240 -11.47 -15.40 -5.05
CA SER A 240 -12.40 -15.13 -3.95
C SER A 240 -12.00 -13.93 -3.06
N HIS A 241 -10.70 -13.68 -2.86
CA HIS A 241 -10.24 -12.53 -2.09
C HIS A 241 -10.37 -11.24 -2.90
N ARG A 242 -10.12 -11.29 -4.22
CA ARG A 242 -10.38 -10.16 -5.12
C ARG A 242 -11.87 -9.82 -5.14
N ASP A 243 -12.76 -10.82 -5.22
CA ASP A 243 -14.22 -10.63 -5.18
C ASP A 243 -14.72 -10.08 -3.84
N ALA A 244 -14.01 -10.36 -2.75
CA ALA A 244 -14.28 -9.79 -1.44
C ALA A 244 -13.85 -8.31 -1.33
N VAL A 245 -12.89 -7.85 -2.13
CA VAL A 245 -12.29 -6.52 -2.06
C VAL A 245 -12.82 -5.58 -3.14
N ARG A 246 -12.77 -6.01 -4.40
CA ARG A 246 -13.02 -5.20 -5.59
C ARG A 246 -14.35 -4.46 -5.57
N PRO A 247 -15.51 -5.07 -5.23
CA PRO A 247 -16.78 -4.35 -5.29
C PRO A 247 -16.82 -3.15 -4.35
N TRP A 248 -16.21 -3.29 -3.17
CA TRP A 248 -16.18 -2.25 -2.14
C TRP A 248 -15.17 -1.14 -2.46
N VAL A 249 -14.03 -1.48 -3.05
CA VAL A 249 -13.07 -0.46 -3.53
C VAL A 249 -13.67 0.31 -4.70
N ARG A 250 -14.36 -0.36 -5.62
CA ARG A 250 -15.07 0.29 -6.73
C ARG A 250 -16.13 1.27 -6.21
N GLU A 251 -16.90 0.86 -5.21
CA GLU A 251 -17.90 1.71 -4.57
C GLU A 251 -17.27 2.89 -3.82
N MET A 252 -16.16 2.66 -3.10
CA MET A 252 -15.35 3.71 -2.48
C MET A 252 -14.87 4.74 -3.52
N CYS A 253 -14.21 4.29 -4.59
CA CYS A 253 -13.71 5.16 -5.66
C CYS A 253 -14.85 5.96 -6.32
N SER A 254 -16.00 5.33 -6.58
CA SER A 254 -17.16 6.02 -7.15
C SER A 254 -17.71 7.10 -6.20
N GLY A 255 -17.77 6.80 -4.91
CA GLY A 255 -18.21 7.75 -3.89
C GLY A 255 -17.24 8.91 -3.70
N MET A 256 -15.94 8.62 -3.61
CA MET A 256 -14.89 9.66 -3.57
C MET A 256 -14.97 10.55 -4.83
N ALA A 257 -15.14 9.96 -6.02
CA ALA A 257 -15.30 10.69 -7.28
C ALA A 257 -16.57 11.57 -7.31
N GLU A 258 -17.65 11.16 -6.65
CA GLU A 258 -18.85 11.98 -6.44
C GLU A 258 -18.53 13.20 -5.56
N PHE A 259 -17.86 12.97 -4.42
CA PHE A 259 -17.59 14.02 -3.43
C PHE A 259 -16.54 15.03 -3.90
N VAL A 260 -15.47 14.61 -4.59
CA VAL A 260 -14.46 15.55 -5.10
C VAL A 260 -15.01 16.49 -6.16
N ARG A 261 -16.03 16.09 -6.93
CA ARG A 261 -16.70 16.94 -7.94
C ARG A 261 -17.69 17.93 -7.35
N ARG A 262 -18.01 17.82 -6.05
CA ARG A 262 -18.90 18.78 -5.41
C ARG A 262 -18.24 20.16 -5.35
N PRO A 263 -19.02 21.24 -5.39
CA PRO A 263 -18.49 22.58 -5.20
C PRO A 263 -17.64 22.67 -3.91
N PRO A 264 -16.60 23.53 -3.90
CA PRO A 264 -15.81 23.78 -2.70
C PRO A 264 -16.70 24.18 -1.52
N GLY A 265 -16.38 23.71 -0.31
CA GLY A 265 -17.15 24.07 0.88
C GLY A 265 -17.35 22.95 1.91
N GLY A 266 -16.86 21.75 1.62
CA GLY A 266 -16.87 20.62 2.54
C GLY A 266 -18.20 19.88 2.61
N ILE A 267 -18.47 19.24 3.75
CA ILE A 267 -19.69 18.46 3.99
C ILE A 267 -20.86 19.40 4.31
N GLY A 268 -21.95 19.31 3.53
CA GLY A 268 -23.12 20.16 3.67
C GLY A 268 -23.99 19.78 4.87
N THR A 269 -24.46 18.54 4.89
CA THR A 269 -25.43 18.04 5.88
C THR A 269 -24.88 16.86 6.71
N VAL A 270 -25.59 16.48 7.77
CA VAL A 270 -25.27 15.24 8.51
C VAL A 270 -25.43 14.00 7.63
N GLU A 271 -26.37 14.04 6.68
CA GLU A 271 -26.58 12.94 5.74
C GLU A 271 -25.43 12.84 4.71
N ASP A 272 -24.90 13.99 4.27
CA ASP A 272 -23.68 14.01 3.46
C ASP A 272 -22.49 13.40 4.22
N LEU A 273 -22.35 13.71 5.52
CA LEU A 273 -21.32 13.08 6.36
C LEU A 273 -21.51 11.57 6.43
N ASP A 274 -22.75 11.11 6.57
CA ASP A 274 -23.07 9.68 6.61
C ASP A 274 -22.76 8.98 5.28
N ARG A 275 -23.09 9.60 4.15
CA ARG A 275 -22.74 9.11 2.81
C ARG A 275 -21.22 9.09 2.61
N TYR A 276 -20.53 10.17 2.96
CA TYR A 276 -19.08 10.25 2.82
C TYR A 276 -18.39 9.17 3.67
N THR A 277 -18.71 9.09 4.96
CA THR A 277 -18.12 8.09 5.87
C THR A 277 -18.51 6.66 5.52
N TYR A 278 -19.64 6.45 4.84
CA TYR A 278 -19.96 5.15 4.23
C TYR A 278 -18.96 4.81 3.11
N TYR A 279 -18.78 5.69 2.12
CA TYR A 279 -17.90 5.41 0.99
C TYR A 279 -16.45 5.18 1.41
N VAL A 280 -15.90 6.00 2.31
CA VAL A 280 -14.47 5.94 2.65
C VAL A 280 -14.13 4.96 3.78
N ALA A 281 -15.11 4.50 4.55
CA ALA A 281 -14.87 3.59 5.68
C ALA A 281 -15.92 2.51 5.90
N GLY A 282 -17.20 2.78 5.63
CA GLY A 282 -18.25 1.77 5.68
C GLY A 282 -18.01 0.62 4.69
N THR A 283 -17.64 0.95 3.45
CA THR A 283 -17.21 -0.01 2.40
C THR A 283 -16.05 -0.89 2.89
N VAL A 284 -15.06 -0.30 3.58
CA VAL A 284 -13.92 -1.03 4.18
C VAL A 284 -14.41 -2.01 5.26
N GLY A 285 -15.40 -1.63 6.05
CA GLY A 285 -16.04 -2.53 7.01
C GLY A 285 -16.62 -3.77 6.34
N HIS A 286 -17.32 -3.61 5.22
CA HIS A 286 -17.88 -4.74 4.47
C HIS A 286 -16.80 -5.58 3.78
N LEU A 287 -15.80 -4.94 3.18
CA LEU A 287 -14.61 -5.59 2.60
C LEU A 287 -13.94 -6.52 3.62
N LEU A 288 -13.65 -6.01 4.81
CA LEU A 288 -13.05 -6.79 5.89
C LEU A 288 -13.96 -7.93 6.33
N THR A 289 -15.27 -7.68 6.43
CA THR A 289 -16.25 -8.71 6.81
C THR A 289 -16.27 -9.88 5.81
N ARG A 290 -16.20 -9.59 4.51
CA ARG A 290 -16.10 -10.62 3.47
C ARG A 290 -14.79 -11.39 3.54
N LEU A 291 -13.65 -10.73 3.72
CA LEU A 291 -12.36 -11.40 3.93
C LEU A 291 -12.39 -12.31 5.17
N PHE A 292 -12.98 -11.84 6.28
CA PHE A 292 -13.15 -12.64 7.49
C PHE A 292 -14.07 -13.84 7.26
N ARG A 293 -15.10 -13.70 6.41
CA ARG A 293 -15.99 -14.81 6.04
C ARG A 293 -15.27 -15.90 5.26
N LEU A 294 -14.43 -15.51 4.30
CA LEU A 294 -13.61 -16.46 3.54
C LEU A 294 -12.61 -17.21 4.44
N HIS A 295 -12.08 -16.53 5.45
CA HIS A 295 -11.17 -17.14 6.42
C HIS A 295 -11.87 -18.13 7.37
N ASP A 296 -13.16 -17.94 7.65
CA ASP A 296 -13.96 -18.81 8.51
C ASP A 296 -15.11 -19.49 7.74
N PRO A 297 -14.82 -20.57 7.00
CA PRO A 297 -15.79 -21.23 6.11
C PRO A 297 -16.90 -21.99 6.86
N ARG A 298 -16.85 -22.04 8.20
CA ARG A 298 -17.81 -22.83 8.99
C ARG A 298 -19.22 -22.27 8.84
N PRO A 299 -20.26 -23.12 8.78
CA PRO A 299 -21.64 -22.68 8.84
C PRO A 299 -21.87 -21.94 10.17
N ALA A 300 -22.26 -20.68 10.09
CA ALA A 300 -22.68 -19.90 11.25
C ALA A 300 -23.86 -19.06 10.81
N ALA A 301 -25.00 -19.73 10.59
CA ALA A 301 -26.26 -19.08 10.23
C ALA A 301 -26.51 -17.89 11.19
N GLY A 302 -26.83 -16.72 10.63
CA GLY A 302 -27.07 -15.48 11.37
C GLY A 302 -25.84 -14.72 11.88
N ARG A 303 -24.67 -15.35 12.11
CA ARG A 303 -23.50 -14.62 12.66
C ARG A 303 -22.93 -13.62 11.66
N TYR A 304 -22.72 -14.07 10.42
CA TYR A 304 -22.15 -13.19 9.40
C TYR A 304 -23.17 -12.18 8.87
N GLU A 305 -24.46 -12.51 8.85
CA GLU A 305 -25.53 -11.54 8.61
C GLU A 305 -25.47 -10.40 9.66
N ARG A 306 -25.28 -10.74 10.94
CA ARG A 306 -25.10 -9.74 11.99
C ARG A 306 -23.82 -8.93 11.83
N LEU A 307 -22.71 -9.54 11.41
CA LEU A 307 -21.46 -8.82 11.13
C LEU A 307 -21.65 -7.84 9.97
N GLU A 308 -22.28 -8.28 8.88
CA GLU A 308 -22.60 -7.43 7.72
C GLU A 308 -23.51 -6.26 8.11
N ALA A 309 -24.55 -6.49 8.93
CA ALA A 309 -25.42 -5.43 9.44
C ALA A 309 -24.68 -4.39 10.31
N LEU A 310 -23.56 -4.77 10.93
CA LEU A 310 -22.73 -3.90 11.77
C LEU A 310 -21.50 -3.34 11.03
N ALA A 311 -21.20 -3.83 9.82
CA ALA A 311 -19.95 -3.57 9.12
C ALA A 311 -19.75 -2.09 8.78
N THR A 312 -20.79 -1.45 8.23
CA THR A 312 -20.78 0.00 7.99
C THR A 312 -20.52 0.79 9.27
N SER A 313 -21.17 0.41 10.37
CA SER A 313 -21.03 1.10 11.67
C SER A 313 -19.62 0.94 12.24
N PHE A 314 -19.02 -0.25 12.10
CA PHE A 314 -17.63 -0.50 12.49
C PHE A 314 -16.66 0.47 11.78
N GLY A 315 -16.77 0.61 10.46
CA GLY A 315 -15.94 1.54 9.68
C GLY A 315 -16.18 3.00 10.05
N ARG A 316 -17.46 3.43 10.09
CA ARG A 316 -17.84 4.81 10.42
C ARG A 316 -17.35 5.24 11.80
N GLY A 317 -17.38 4.37 12.81
CA GLY A 317 -16.89 4.71 14.15
C GLY A 317 -15.42 5.09 14.17
N LEU A 318 -14.59 4.36 13.40
CA LEU A 318 -13.17 4.68 13.26
C LEU A 318 -12.96 5.98 12.48
N GLN A 319 -13.70 6.18 11.39
CA GLN A 319 -13.55 7.36 10.54
C GLN A 319 -14.03 8.65 11.21
N LEU A 320 -15.18 8.63 11.89
CA LEU A 320 -15.65 9.78 12.66
C LEU A 320 -14.67 10.15 13.77
N THR A 321 -14.02 9.16 14.39
CA THR A 321 -12.97 9.44 15.39
C THR A 321 -11.78 10.18 14.76
N ASN A 322 -11.38 9.82 13.54
CA ASN A 322 -10.33 10.55 12.81
C ASN A 322 -10.78 11.96 12.43
N ILE A 323 -11.98 12.11 11.85
CA ILE A 323 -12.55 13.42 11.51
C ILE A 323 -12.59 14.35 12.74
N ILE A 324 -13.00 13.84 13.90
CA ILE A 324 -13.08 14.64 15.13
C ILE A 324 -11.70 15.04 15.62
N LYS A 325 -10.73 14.11 15.63
CA LYS A 325 -9.38 14.39 16.17
C LYS A 325 -8.55 15.30 15.25
N ASP A 326 -8.79 15.24 13.94
CA ASP A 326 -8.02 15.92 12.91
C ASP A 326 -8.72 17.20 12.39
N VAL A 327 -9.87 17.58 12.97
CA VAL A 327 -10.69 18.73 12.55
C VAL A 327 -9.89 20.02 12.33
N ALA A 328 -8.92 20.33 13.17
CA ALA A 328 -8.09 21.52 13.04
C ALA A 328 -7.08 21.43 11.87
N ASP A 329 -6.55 20.23 11.63
CA ASP A 329 -5.64 19.94 10.51
C ASP A 329 -6.41 20.00 9.18
N ASP A 330 -7.63 19.47 9.13
CA ASP A 330 -8.50 19.50 7.95
C ASP A 330 -8.87 20.94 7.57
N ARG A 331 -9.24 21.76 8.57
CA ARG A 331 -9.53 23.19 8.36
C ARG A 331 -8.34 23.94 7.78
N ARG A 332 -7.11 23.66 8.25
CA ARG A 332 -5.88 24.27 7.73
C ARG A 332 -5.62 23.89 6.27
N ARG A 333 -6.08 22.72 5.81
CA ARG A 333 -6.03 22.31 4.40
C ARG A 333 -7.13 22.94 3.53
N GLY A 334 -8.00 23.77 4.13
CA GLY A 334 -9.11 24.42 3.45
C GLY A 334 -10.39 23.57 3.40
N PHE A 335 -10.41 22.37 3.97
CA PHE A 335 -11.57 21.47 3.94
C PHE A 335 -12.28 21.40 5.30
N SER A 336 -13.54 20.95 5.34
CA SER A 336 -14.25 20.68 6.60
C SER A 336 -15.15 19.46 6.43
N PHE A 337 -14.86 18.41 7.21
CA PHE A 337 -15.76 17.26 7.36
C PHE A 337 -16.88 17.52 8.39
N ILE A 338 -16.80 18.61 9.15
CA ILE A 338 -17.88 19.03 10.04
C ILE A 338 -19.04 19.56 9.19
N PRO A 339 -20.26 19.02 9.32
CA PRO A 339 -21.40 19.44 8.52
C PRO A 339 -21.71 20.92 8.67
N ARG A 340 -21.76 21.66 7.56
CA ARG A 340 -22.16 23.07 7.54
C ARG A 340 -23.51 23.30 8.20
N GLN A 341 -24.47 22.40 7.98
CA GLN A 341 -25.78 22.39 8.63
C GLN A 341 -25.68 22.49 10.16
N LEU A 342 -24.80 21.72 10.80
CA LEU A 342 -24.65 21.74 12.25
C LEU A 342 -24.03 23.04 12.76
N CYS A 343 -23.05 23.58 12.03
CA CYS A 343 -22.47 24.89 12.35
C CYS A 343 -23.55 25.98 12.30
N LEU A 344 -24.34 26.03 11.22
CA LEU A 344 -25.38 27.05 11.03
C LEU A 344 -26.46 26.97 12.11
N LEU A 345 -26.88 25.75 12.49
CA LEU A 345 -27.82 25.54 13.61
C LEU A 345 -27.25 26.02 14.96
N ALA A 346 -25.92 26.01 15.12
CA ALA A 346 -25.25 26.56 16.29
C ALA A 346 -24.98 28.08 16.18
N GLY A 347 -25.36 28.73 15.07
CA GLY A 347 -25.17 30.17 14.84
C GLY A 347 -23.77 30.54 14.32
N ILE A 348 -23.01 29.59 13.78
CA ILE A 348 -21.65 29.81 13.27
C ILE A 348 -21.48 29.19 11.88
N ARG A 349 -20.41 29.53 11.18
CA ARG A 349 -20.03 28.83 9.93
C ARG A 349 -18.85 27.89 10.20
N PRO A 350 -18.58 26.89 9.34
CA PRO A 350 -17.40 26.02 9.48
C PRO A 350 -16.08 26.78 9.58
N GLU A 351 -16.00 27.96 8.98
CA GLU A 351 -14.83 28.83 9.01
C GLU A 351 -14.60 29.44 10.41
N ASP A 352 -15.66 29.57 11.21
CA ASP A 352 -15.62 30.18 12.54
C ASP A 352 -15.31 29.13 13.64
N LEU A 353 -15.18 27.84 13.30
CA LEU A 353 -14.95 26.75 14.27
C LEU A 353 -13.70 26.95 15.14
N GLN A 354 -12.64 27.57 14.61
CA GLN A 354 -11.38 27.78 15.33
C GLN A 354 -11.30 29.14 16.03
N ASP A 355 -12.33 29.97 15.89
CA ASP A 355 -12.40 31.27 16.55
C ASP A 355 -12.74 31.09 18.04
N GLN A 356 -11.90 31.64 18.92
CA GLN A 356 -12.10 31.56 20.37
C GLN A 356 -13.40 32.22 20.83
N ARG A 357 -13.93 33.20 20.09
CA ARG A 357 -15.22 33.87 20.37
C ARG A 357 -16.40 32.92 20.26
N HIS A 358 -16.26 31.85 19.47
CA HIS A 358 -17.31 30.86 19.17
C HIS A 358 -17.05 29.51 19.82
N ARG A 359 -16.21 29.46 20.86
CA ARG A 359 -15.78 28.22 21.51
C ARG A 359 -16.95 27.39 22.06
N GLY A 360 -18.01 28.05 22.55
CA GLY A 360 -19.21 27.36 23.06
C GLY A 360 -20.01 26.67 21.96
N GLU A 361 -20.25 27.38 20.87
CA GLU A 361 -20.94 26.93 19.65
C GLU A 361 -20.17 25.79 19.00
N ALA A 362 -18.87 25.98 18.75
CA ALA A 362 -18.01 24.97 18.17
C ALA A 362 -17.98 23.69 19.01
N ARG A 363 -17.92 23.82 20.34
CA ARG A 363 -18.00 22.66 21.25
C ARG A 363 -19.34 21.94 21.14
N ARG A 364 -20.46 22.64 21.03
CA ARG A 364 -21.79 22.03 20.84
C ARG A 364 -21.85 21.23 19.53
N VAL A 365 -21.32 21.77 18.44
CA VAL A 365 -21.24 21.08 17.14
C VAL A 365 -20.41 19.79 17.25
N LEU A 366 -19.22 19.88 17.83
CA LEU A 366 -18.34 18.71 18.00
C LEU A 366 -18.95 17.64 18.90
N LEU A 367 -19.64 18.03 19.97
CA LEU A 367 -20.32 17.07 20.85
C LEU A 367 -21.38 16.25 20.10
N THR A 368 -22.13 16.85 19.17
CA THR A 368 -23.08 16.12 18.31
C THR A 368 -22.38 15.01 17.51
N LEU A 369 -21.20 15.30 16.94
CA LEU A 369 -20.43 14.31 16.20
C LEU A 369 -19.77 13.28 17.13
N ILE A 370 -19.30 13.69 18.30
CA ILE A 370 -18.77 12.79 19.32
C ILE A 370 -19.85 11.77 19.74
N GLU A 371 -21.07 12.21 20.02
CA GLU A 371 -22.17 11.30 20.37
C GLU A 371 -22.52 10.34 19.22
N LYS A 372 -22.43 10.81 17.97
CA LYS A 372 -22.58 9.94 16.80
C LYS A 372 -21.46 8.91 16.70
N ALA A 373 -20.21 9.31 16.90
CA ALA A 373 -19.06 8.41 16.92
C ALA A 373 -19.17 7.36 18.05
N LYS A 374 -19.62 7.75 19.24
CA LYS A 374 -19.86 6.84 20.37
C LYS A 374 -20.84 5.72 20.01
N ARG A 375 -21.97 6.04 19.34
CA ARG A 375 -22.93 5.02 18.87
C ARG A 375 -22.28 4.02 17.92
N HIS A 376 -21.56 4.52 16.92
CA HIS A 376 -20.87 3.65 15.96
C HIS A 376 -19.75 2.79 16.59
N LEU A 377 -19.01 3.32 17.56
CA LEU A 377 -18.01 2.55 18.31
C LEU A 377 -18.64 1.52 19.25
N THR A 378 -19.84 1.78 19.77
CA THR A 378 -20.62 0.78 20.49
C THR A 378 -21.07 -0.35 19.56
N ASP A 379 -21.49 -0.05 18.33
CA ASP A 379 -21.76 -1.08 17.31
C ASP A 379 -20.49 -1.84 16.91
N ALA A 380 -19.34 -1.15 16.83
CA ALA A 380 -18.05 -1.78 16.58
C ALA A 380 -17.64 -2.77 17.69
N LEU A 381 -18.04 -2.52 18.95
CA LEU A 381 -17.93 -3.49 20.04
C LEU A 381 -18.86 -4.69 19.81
N ALA A 382 -20.10 -4.46 19.39
CA ALA A 382 -21.03 -5.54 19.04
C ALA A 382 -20.49 -6.39 17.89
N TYR A 383 -19.94 -5.76 16.85
CA TYR A 383 -19.26 -6.42 15.72
C TYR A 383 -18.12 -7.30 16.23
N SER A 384 -17.20 -6.70 16.99
CA SER A 384 -15.99 -7.39 17.47
C SER A 384 -16.29 -8.53 18.43
N THR A 385 -17.38 -8.45 19.21
CA THR A 385 -17.81 -9.51 20.14
C THR A 385 -18.69 -10.58 19.48
N THR A 386 -19.25 -10.29 18.29
CA THR A 386 -19.97 -11.26 17.45
C THR A 386 -19.00 -12.23 16.76
N LEU A 387 -17.78 -11.78 16.45
CA LEU A 387 -16.72 -12.63 15.92
C LEU A 387 -16.47 -13.86 16.82
N PRO A 388 -16.36 -15.08 16.25
CA PRO A 388 -16.11 -16.27 17.05
C PRO A 388 -14.81 -16.18 17.83
N ARG A 389 -14.79 -16.64 19.09
CA ARG A 389 -13.61 -16.61 19.97
C ARG A 389 -12.39 -17.32 19.39
N ARG A 390 -12.60 -18.37 18.58
CA ARG A 390 -11.54 -19.10 17.87
C ARG A 390 -10.80 -18.25 16.83
N LEU A 391 -11.42 -17.21 16.28
CA LEU A 391 -10.80 -16.29 15.33
C LEU A 391 -9.98 -15.25 16.10
N TYR A 392 -9.04 -15.73 16.91
CA TYR A 392 -8.31 -14.90 17.87
C TYR A 392 -7.58 -13.74 17.18
N GLY A 393 -6.84 -13.99 16.10
CA GLY A 393 -6.15 -12.92 15.35
C GLY A 393 -7.09 -11.87 14.74
N VAL A 394 -8.24 -12.29 14.19
CA VAL A 394 -9.27 -11.38 13.68
C VAL A 394 -9.87 -10.53 14.80
N ARG A 395 -10.13 -11.15 15.96
CA ARG A 395 -10.59 -10.41 17.14
C ARG A 395 -9.55 -9.43 17.63
N LEU A 396 -8.26 -9.80 17.65
CA LEU A 396 -7.18 -8.88 18.02
C LEU A 396 -7.13 -7.67 17.08
N PHE A 397 -7.22 -7.89 15.77
CA PHE A 397 -7.26 -6.82 14.77
C PHE A 397 -8.43 -5.86 15.05
N CYS A 398 -9.67 -6.37 15.15
CA CYS A 398 -10.85 -5.52 15.33
C CYS A 398 -10.86 -4.81 16.69
N LEU A 399 -10.55 -5.52 17.78
CA LEU A 399 -10.57 -4.97 19.14
C LEU A 399 -9.46 -3.93 19.35
N THR A 400 -8.28 -4.14 18.79
CA THR A 400 -7.18 -3.16 18.90
C THR A 400 -7.55 -1.87 18.18
N SER A 401 -8.07 -1.95 16.94
CA SER A 401 -8.56 -0.79 16.19
C SER A 401 -9.67 -0.05 16.95
N LEU A 402 -10.64 -0.80 17.50
CA LEU A 402 -11.70 -0.24 18.34
C LEU A 402 -11.16 0.50 19.56
N PHE A 403 -10.27 -0.12 20.35
CA PHE A 403 -9.79 0.50 21.58
C PHE A 403 -8.88 1.71 21.33
N PHE A 404 -8.14 1.75 20.23
CA PHE A 404 -7.44 2.97 19.80
C PHE A 404 -8.42 4.08 19.48
N ALA A 405 -9.52 3.80 18.76
CA ALA A 405 -10.54 4.79 18.46
C ALA A 405 -11.23 5.30 19.74
N VAL A 406 -11.66 4.40 20.63
CA VAL A 406 -12.30 4.78 21.91
C VAL A 406 -11.39 5.68 22.75
N ARG A 407 -10.11 5.33 22.87
CA ARG A 407 -9.13 6.16 23.60
C ARG A 407 -8.94 7.51 22.95
N THR A 408 -8.81 7.54 21.63
CA THR A 408 -8.61 8.78 20.86
C THR A 408 -9.82 9.70 21.00
N LEU A 409 -11.04 9.16 20.85
CA LEU A 409 -12.27 9.92 20.99
C LEU A 409 -12.44 10.49 22.40
N ARG A 410 -12.10 9.71 23.43
CA ARG A 410 -12.14 10.18 24.83
C ARG A 410 -11.11 11.26 25.13
N LEU A 411 -9.93 11.21 24.51
CA LEU A 411 -8.96 12.30 24.59
C LEU A 411 -9.53 13.55 23.91
N ALA A 412 -9.99 13.43 22.67
CA ALA A 412 -10.57 14.54 21.90
C ALA A 412 -11.75 15.20 22.63
N GLU A 413 -12.68 14.43 23.21
CA GLU A 413 -13.83 14.95 23.97
C GLU A 413 -13.45 15.83 25.16
N ARG A 414 -12.29 15.55 25.79
CA ARG A 414 -11.80 16.24 26.98
C ARG A 414 -10.79 17.34 26.65
N ASP A 415 -10.31 17.40 25.41
CA ASP A 415 -9.22 18.27 25.02
C ASP A 415 -9.72 19.69 24.75
N ALA A 416 -9.35 20.61 25.63
CA ALA A 416 -9.65 22.02 25.51
C ALA A 416 -8.97 22.70 24.31
N LYS A 417 -7.99 22.05 23.68
CA LYS A 417 -7.21 22.53 22.54
C LYS A 417 -7.49 21.74 21.26
N LEU A 418 -8.56 20.93 21.21
CA LEU A 418 -8.91 20.13 20.03
C LEU A 418 -8.97 20.94 18.71
N LEU A 419 -9.39 22.20 18.80
CA LEU A 419 -9.58 23.09 17.65
C LEU A 419 -8.33 23.95 17.34
N ASP A 420 -7.27 23.84 18.13
CA ASP A 420 -6.01 24.57 17.93
C ASP A 420 -5.19 23.92 16.78
N PRO A 421 -4.88 24.65 15.69
CA PRO A 421 -4.10 24.13 14.57
C PRO A 421 -2.70 23.63 14.93
N HIS A 422 -2.15 24.06 16.06
CA HIS A 422 -0.80 23.69 16.51
C HIS A 422 -0.80 22.56 17.54
N HIS A 423 -1.97 22.07 17.94
CA HIS A 423 -2.13 20.99 18.89
C HIS A 423 -2.63 19.73 18.20
N LYS A 424 -2.07 18.56 18.56
CA LYS A 424 -2.47 17.27 17.98
C LYS A 424 -2.89 16.30 19.06
N VAL A 425 -4.12 15.83 18.97
CA VAL A 425 -4.63 14.77 19.83
C VAL A 425 -4.01 13.43 19.43
N LYS A 426 -3.22 12.85 20.34
CA LYS A 426 -2.55 11.58 20.09
C LYS A 426 -2.47 10.73 21.35
N ILE A 427 -2.79 9.45 21.22
CA ILE A 427 -2.55 8.47 22.29
C ILE A 427 -1.05 8.30 22.54
N SER A 428 -0.65 8.17 23.81
CA SER A 428 0.75 7.98 24.18
C SER A 428 1.29 6.62 23.70
N ARG A 429 2.59 6.49 23.50
CA ARG A 429 3.21 5.18 23.17
C ARG A 429 2.94 4.15 24.27
N ALA A 430 2.99 4.57 25.54
CA ALA A 430 2.66 3.71 26.68
C ALA A 430 1.21 3.18 26.60
N ASP A 431 0.25 4.03 26.21
CA ASP A 431 -1.14 3.63 26.00
C ASP A 431 -1.31 2.69 24.81
N VAL A 432 -0.52 2.88 23.75
CA VAL A 432 -0.49 1.96 22.60
C VAL A 432 -0.08 0.56 23.06
N TYR A 433 1.08 0.43 23.73
CA TYR A 433 1.57 -0.87 24.21
C TYR A 433 0.65 -1.49 25.26
N ARG A 434 0.12 -0.70 26.19
CA ARG A 434 -0.86 -1.17 27.18
C ARG A 434 -2.13 -1.70 26.50
N THR A 435 -2.61 -1.02 25.45
CA THR A 435 -3.78 -1.48 24.70
C THR A 435 -3.49 -2.80 24.00
N LEU A 436 -2.37 -2.92 23.28
CA LEU A 436 -1.98 -4.16 22.62
C LEU A 436 -1.87 -5.33 23.62
N ALA A 437 -1.19 -5.14 24.75
CA ALA A 437 -1.04 -6.17 25.78
C ALA A 437 -2.38 -6.55 26.39
N THR A 438 -3.21 -5.57 26.77
CA THR A 438 -4.52 -5.82 27.37
C THR A 438 -5.45 -6.54 26.39
N THR A 439 -5.49 -6.11 25.12
CA THR A 439 -6.32 -6.75 24.10
C THR A 439 -5.97 -8.23 23.94
N ARG A 440 -4.68 -8.59 23.95
CA ARG A 440 -4.23 -10.00 23.89
C ARG A 440 -4.77 -10.84 25.04
N LEU A 441 -4.74 -10.29 26.26
CA LEU A 441 -5.25 -11.00 27.45
C LEU A 441 -6.77 -11.19 27.42
N ILE A 442 -7.52 -10.18 26.98
CA ILE A 442 -8.98 -10.19 27.10
C ILE A 442 -9.72 -10.70 25.86
N ALA A 443 -9.07 -10.72 24.68
CA ALA A 443 -9.70 -11.09 23.41
C ALA A 443 -10.51 -12.40 23.45
N PRO A 444 -10.09 -13.45 24.17
CA PRO A 444 -10.85 -14.69 24.27
C PRO A 444 -12.20 -14.57 25.02
N SER A 445 -12.42 -13.52 25.83
CA SER A 445 -13.60 -13.35 26.67
C SER A 445 -14.42 -12.11 26.31
N ASN A 446 -15.66 -12.32 25.82
CA ASN A 446 -16.59 -11.22 25.54
C ASN A 446 -16.92 -10.41 26.81
N ALA A 447 -16.95 -11.04 27.98
CA ALA A 447 -17.24 -10.34 29.24
C ALA A 447 -16.10 -9.36 29.60
N LEU A 448 -14.84 -9.82 29.50
CA LEU A 448 -13.66 -8.98 29.75
C LEU A 448 -13.52 -7.87 28.70
N VAL A 449 -13.77 -8.18 27.43
CA VAL A 449 -13.81 -7.18 26.34
C VAL A 449 -14.83 -6.07 26.65
N ARG A 450 -16.06 -6.43 27.03
CA ARG A 450 -17.10 -5.46 27.37
C ARG A 450 -16.77 -4.68 28.65
N ALA A 451 -16.11 -5.31 29.63
CA ALA A 451 -15.66 -4.63 30.84
C ALA A 451 -14.57 -3.60 30.54
N TYR A 452 -13.56 -3.98 29.75
CA TYR A 452 -12.48 -3.07 29.34
C TYR A 452 -12.99 -1.93 28.45
N PHE A 453 -13.92 -2.21 27.52
CA PHE A 453 -14.59 -1.16 26.75
C PHE A 453 -15.27 -0.14 27.68
N ARG A 454 -16.06 -0.59 28.67
CA ARG A 454 -16.72 0.30 29.64
C ARG A 454 -15.72 1.12 30.45
N LEU A 455 -14.59 0.53 30.84
CA LEU A 455 -13.52 1.24 31.53
C LEU A 455 -12.91 2.35 30.65
N LEU A 456 -12.62 2.04 29.37
CA LEU A 456 -12.08 3.01 28.41
C LEU A 456 -13.09 4.07 27.98
N ALA A 457 -14.35 3.71 27.77
CA ALA A 457 -15.42 4.60 27.35
C ALA A 457 -15.88 5.54 28.49
N GLY A 458 -15.97 5.01 29.71
CA GLY A 458 -16.56 5.69 30.86
C GLY A 458 -18.08 5.53 30.93
N ALA A 459 -18.69 5.98 32.03
CA ALA A 459 -20.08 5.66 32.39
C ALA A 459 -21.18 6.25 31.48
N ARG A 460 -20.85 7.19 30.58
CA ARG A 460 -21.83 7.95 29.78
C ARG A 460 -22.02 7.47 28.33
N TRP A 461 -21.42 6.34 27.93
CA TRP A 461 -21.57 5.83 26.57
C TRP A 461 -22.83 4.97 26.45
N PRO A 462 -23.56 5.05 25.31
CA PRO A 462 -24.75 4.24 25.10
C PRO A 462 -24.43 2.75 25.22
N ALA A 463 -25.33 2.00 25.88
CA ALA A 463 -25.25 0.55 25.91
C ALA A 463 -25.34 0.01 24.47
N ALA A 464 -24.61 -1.07 24.18
CA ALA A 464 -24.79 -1.77 22.91
C ALA A 464 -26.25 -2.19 22.75
N ALA A 465 -26.86 -1.83 21.62
CA ALA A 465 -28.23 -2.22 21.32
C ALA A 465 -28.38 -3.72 21.59
N ALA A 466 -29.31 -4.07 22.48
CA ALA A 466 -29.68 -5.45 22.70
C ALA A 466 -30.11 -6.03 21.35
N SER A 467 -29.62 -7.21 21.04
CA SER A 467 -29.91 -7.95 19.81
C SER A 467 -31.40 -7.89 19.46
N VAL A 468 -31.72 -7.47 18.24
CA VAL A 468 -32.97 -7.90 17.59
C VAL A 468 -32.92 -9.43 17.56
N PRO A 469 -33.90 -10.14 18.16
CA PRO A 469 -33.94 -11.59 18.09
C PRO A 469 -34.11 -12.04 16.64
N ALA A 470 -33.57 -13.23 16.37
CA ALA A 470 -33.42 -13.85 15.04
C ALA A 470 -34.71 -13.92 14.22
#